data_AF-A0A6J1W416-F1
#
_entry.id   AF-A0A6J1W416-F1
#
_cell.length_a   1.000
_cell.length_b   1.000
_cell.length_c   1.000
_cell.angle_alpha   90.00
_cell.angle_beta   90.00
_cell.angle_gamma   90.00
#
_symmetry.space_group_name_H-M   'P 1'
#
loop_
_entity.id
_entity.type
_entity.pdbx_description
1 polymer ?
#
loop_
_entity_poly.entity_id
_entity_poly.type
_entity_poly.pdbx_seq_one_letter_code
_entity_poly.pdbx_strand_id
1 'polypeptide(L)'
;MSFSDGDQDVFFELWEERIPSSIREQEAVAQKLEFYLHIHFAIYLLKHAVGKPDKAALDKRIAYFKTYLETKGAALSQTTEFLPFYALPFVPNPMIHPSFKELFQDSWEFDLKTRLEEFLSATLKASDSPRLLTLYKENTQCSQETLQQLHQQLVESERKTMTYLKRFNKIQADYHNLIGVTAELVDSLEATVNGKMVRASLEQERGVS
;
A
#
# COMPACT_ATOMS: atom_id res chain seq x y z
N MET A 1 9.41 26.13 -21.49
CA MET A 1 8.59 24.97 -21.03
C MET A 1 7.21 25.20 -21.61
N SER A 2 6.54 24.18 -22.17
CA SER A 2 5.26 24.34 -22.88
C SER A 2 4.20 25.16 -22.12
N PHE A 3 4.20 25.08 -20.78
CA PHE A 3 3.40 25.96 -19.90
C PHE A 3 3.71 27.45 -20.08
N SER A 4 4.98 27.86 -20.00
CA SER A 4 5.40 29.26 -20.15
C SER A 4 5.38 29.76 -21.60
N ASP A 5 5.56 28.85 -22.56
CA ASP A 5 5.58 29.16 -23.99
C ASP A 5 4.15 29.20 -24.59
N GLY A 6 3.14 28.83 -23.80
CA GLY A 6 1.73 28.85 -24.20
C GLY A 6 1.32 27.74 -25.16
N ASP A 7 2.17 26.74 -25.36
CA ASP A 7 1.94 25.62 -26.29
C ASP A 7 0.94 24.63 -25.67
N GLN A 8 -0.34 24.87 -25.94
CA GLN A 8 -1.47 24.13 -25.38
C GLN A 8 -1.47 22.67 -25.86
N ASP A 9 -1.21 22.45 -27.14
CA ASP A 9 -1.33 21.12 -27.76
C ASP A 9 -0.24 20.19 -27.17
N VAL A 10 1.02 20.65 -27.16
CA VAL A 10 2.15 19.89 -26.57
C VAL A 10 1.98 19.70 -25.06
N PHE A 11 1.47 20.70 -24.33
CA PHE A 11 1.27 20.58 -22.90
C PHE A 11 0.24 19.49 -22.55
N PHE A 12 -0.92 19.51 -23.21
CA PHE A 12 -1.96 18.53 -22.90
C PHE A 12 -1.59 17.12 -23.39
N GLU A 13 -0.88 16.98 -24.52
CA GLU A 13 -0.30 15.69 -24.91
C GLU A 13 0.58 15.08 -23.81
N LEU A 14 1.50 15.87 -23.25
CA LEU A 14 2.37 15.43 -22.15
C LEU A 14 1.58 15.18 -20.85
N TRP A 15 0.57 15.99 -20.56
CA TRP A 15 -0.33 15.80 -19.41
C TRP A 15 -1.04 14.45 -19.50
N GLU A 16 -1.57 14.09 -20.67
CA GLU A 16 -2.26 12.82 -20.87
C GLU A 16 -1.32 11.61 -20.87
N GLU A 17 -0.10 11.76 -21.40
CA GLU A 17 0.91 10.70 -21.44
C GLU A 17 1.48 10.41 -20.04
N ARG A 18 1.78 11.45 -19.26
CA ARG A 18 2.53 11.32 -18.00
C ARG A 18 1.66 11.10 -16.78
N ILE A 19 0.39 11.47 -16.83
CA ILE A 19 -0.51 11.35 -15.68
C ILE A 19 -1.52 10.22 -15.93
N PRO A 20 -1.49 9.15 -15.10
CA PRO A 20 -2.42 8.02 -15.22
C PRO A 20 -3.89 8.47 -15.25
N SER A 21 -4.71 7.84 -16.11
CA SER A 21 -6.15 8.13 -16.19
C SER A 21 -6.87 7.95 -14.85
N SER A 22 -6.46 6.96 -14.05
CA SER A 22 -7.03 6.74 -12.71
C SER A 22 -6.90 7.97 -11.81
N ILE A 23 -5.78 8.69 -11.87
CA ILE A 23 -5.55 9.89 -11.06
C ILE A 23 -6.37 11.06 -11.62
N ARG A 24 -6.38 11.23 -12.94
CA ARG A 24 -7.15 12.30 -13.61
C ARG A 24 -8.66 12.18 -13.36
N GLU A 25 -9.20 10.97 -13.30
CA GLU A 25 -10.64 10.73 -13.16
C GLU A 25 -11.10 10.61 -11.71
N GLN A 26 -10.25 10.16 -10.78
CA GLN A 26 -10.68 9.87 -9.40
C GLN A 26 -10.20 10.93 -8.39
N GLU A 27 -9.09 11.63 -8.65
CA GLU A 27 -8.59 12.63 -7.72
C GLU A 27 -9.18 14.01 -8.00
N ALA A 28 -9.94 14.52 -7.04
CA ALA A 28 -10.48 15.87 -7.10
C ALA A 28 -9.38 16.93 -7.27
N VAL A 29 -8.20 16.73 -6.67
CA VAL A 29 -7.06 17.65 -6.81
C VAL A 29 -6.57 17.72 -8.26
N ALA A 30 -6.45 16.58 -8.93
CA ALA A 30 -6.06 16.50 -10.34
C ALA A 30 -7.11 17.15 -11.25
N GLN A 31 -8.40 16.88 -11.02
CA GLN A 31 -9.50 17.47 -11.79
C GLN A 31 -9.54 19.00 -11.67
N LYS A 32 -9.41 19.52 -10.44
CA LYS A 32 -9.37 20.96 -10.18
C LYS A 32 -8.16 21.61 -10.86
N LEU A 33 -6.99 20.99 -10.76
CA LEU A 33 -5.77 21.49 -11.40
C LEU A 33 -5.90 21.49 -12.92
N GLU A 34 -6.39 20.41 -13.51
CA GLU A 34 -6.65 20.30 -14.95
C GLU A 34 -7.61 21.40 -15.44
N PHE A 35 -8.66 21.70 -14.67
CA PHE A 35 -9.59 22.79 -14.98
C PHE A 35 -8.90 24.16 -15.01
N TYR A 36 -8.07 24.47 -14.00
CA TYR A 36 -7.31 25.73 -13.96
C TYR A 36 -6.26 25.83 -15.08
N LEU A 37 -5.64 24.71 -15.47
CA LEU A 37 -4.73 24.65 -16.61
C LEU A 37 -5.47 24.98 -17.91
N HIS A 38 -6.66 24.42 -18.13
CA HIS A 38 -7.48 24.74 -19.27
C HIS A 38 -7.87 26.23 -19.33
N ILE A 39 -8.18 26.85 -18.18
CA ILE A 39 -8.41 28.29 -18.09
C ILE A 39 -7.15 29.07 -18.50
N HIS A 40 -5.99 28.72 -17.94
CA HIS A 40 -4.72 29.37 -18.25
C HIS A 40 -4.46 29.39 -19.76
N PHE A 41 -4.56 28.24 -20.43
CA PHE A 41 -4.34 28.16 -21.88
C PHE A 41 -5.42 28.89 -22.69
N ALA A 42 -6.67 28.93 -22.22
CA ALA A 42 -7.75 29.67 -22.87
C ALA A 42 -7.51 31.19 -22.85
N ILE A 43 -6.99 31.72 -21.74
CA ILE A 43 -6.71 33.16 -21.57
C ILE A 43 -5.27 33.55 -21.92
N TYR A 44 -4.39 32.60 -22.22
CA TYR A 44 -2.96 32.85 -22.44
C TYR A 44 -2.72 33.94 -23.50
N LEU A 45 -3.40 33.86 -24.64
CA LEU A 45 -3.29 34.86 -25.70
C LEU A 45 -3.83 36.24 -25.28
N LEU A 46 -4.79 36.29 -24.35
CA LEU A 46 -5.30 37.55 -23.82
C LEU A 46 -4.33 38.18 -22.82
N LYS A 47 -3.64 37.35 -22.02
CA LYS A 47 -2.68 37.80 -21.01
C LYS A 47 -1.36 38.27 -21.63
N HIS A 48 -0.85 37.58 -22.65
CA HIS A 48 0.47 37.84 -23.24
C HIS A 48 0.43 38.60 -24.57
N ALA A 49 -0.74 39.03 -25.06
CA ALA A 49 -0.82 39.82 -26.29
C ALA A 49 -0.18 41.20 -26.12
N VAL A 50 0.93 41.43 -26.83
CA VAL A 50 1.46 42.78 -27.09
C VAL A 50 0.69 43.39 -28.25
N GLY A 51 -0.59 43.73 -28.03
CA GLY A 51 -1.48 44.33 -29.05
C GLY A 51 -2.80 43.57 -29.21
N LYS A 52 -3.37 43.58 -30.43
CA LYS A 52 -4.61 42.86 -30.73
C LYS A 52 -4.28 41.37 -30.93
N PRO A 53 -4.79 40.46 -30.08
CA PRO A 53 -4.53 39.03 -30.22
C PRO A 53 -5.06 38.52 -31.56
N ASP A 54 -4.38 37.52 -32.14
CA ASP A 54 -4.90 36.82 -33.30
C ASP A 54 -6.26 36.20 -32.94
N LYS A 55 -7.31 36.73 -33.56
CA LYS A 55 -8.69 36.34 -33.29
C LYS A 55 -8.92 34.87 -33.63
N ALA A 56 -8.31 34.35 -34.70
CA ALA A 56 -8.49 32.96 -35.09
C ALA A 56 -7.86 32.00 -34.06
N ALA A 57 -6.65 32.32 -33.57
CA ALA A 57 -5.99 31.53 -32.54
C ALA A 57 -6.74 31.59 -31.19
N LEU A 58 -7.27 32.76 -30.81
CA LEU A 58 -8.11 32.91 -29.61
C LEU A 58 -9.40 32.10 -29.73
N ASP A 59 -10.11 32.22 -30.86
CA ASP A 59 -11.35 31.47 -31.11
C ASP A 59 -11.09 29.95 -31.06
N LYS A 60 -9.94 29.47 -31.57
CA LYS A 60 -9.53 28.06 -31.46
C LYS A 60 -9.38 27.63 -29.99
N ARG A 61 -8.70 28.41 -29.16
CA ARG A 61 -8.47 28.09 -27.73
C ARG A 61 -9.77 28.14 -26.92
N ILE A 62 -10.63 29.12 -27.18
CA ILE A 62 -11.95 29.20 -26.55
C ILE A 62 -12.84 28.03 -26.98
N ALA A 63 -12.81 27.62 -28.25
CA ALA A 63 -13.56 26.45 -28.72
C ALA A 63 -13.05 25.14 -28.08
N TYR A 64 -11.74 24.99 -27.90
CA TYR A 64 -11.16 23.87 -27.18
C TYR A 64 -11.62 23.84 -25.73
N PHE A 65 -11.54 24.98 -25.03
CA PHE A 65 -12.00 25.09 -23.65
C PHE A 65 -13.50 24.80 -23.52
N LYS A 66 -14.31 25.29 -24.46
CA LYS A 66 -15.75 24.98 -24.51
C LYS A 66 -16.00 23.47 -24.63
N THR A 67 -15.28 22.80 -25.54
CA THR A 67 -15.38 21.34 -25.70
C THR A 67 -15.00 20.60 -24.42
N TYR A 68 -13.97 21.08 -23.70
CA TYR A 68 -13.60 20.55 -22.40
C TYR A 68 -14.71 20.74 -21.34
N LEU A 69 -15.32 21.92 -21.25
CA LEU A 69 -16.43 22.19 -20.32
C LEU A 69 -17.65 21.29 -20.58
N GLU A 70 -17.92 20.96 -21.84
CA GLU A 70 -19.02 20.08 -22.25
C GLU A 70 -18.73 18.59 -22.04
N THR A 71 -17.46 18.21 -21.84
CA THR A 71 -17.01 16.82 -21.70
C THR A 71 -16.44 16.54 -20.30
N LYS A 72 -15.11 16.53 -20.15
CA LYS A 72 -14.41 16.19 -18.90
C LYS A 72 -14.69 17.19 -17.78
N GLY A 73 -14.87 18.47 -18.13
CA GLY A 73 -15.16 19.54 -17.19
C GLY A 73 -16.56 19.46 -16.60
N ALA A 74 -17.53 18.82 -17.27
CA ALA A 74 -18.96 18.93 -16.95
C ALA A 74 -19.32 18.60 -15.49
N ALA A 75 -18.63 17.64 -14.87
CA ALA A 75 -18.84 17.27 -13.47
C ALA A 75 -18.54 18.43 -12.49
N LEU A 76 -17.60 19.32 -12.85
CA LEU A 76 -17.20 20.46 -12.02
C LEU A 76 -18.23 21.59 -12.02
N SER A 77 -19.25 21.55 -12.90
CA SER A 77 -20.36 22.51 -12.92
C SER A 77 -21.17 22.52 -11.62
N GLN A 78 -21.11 21.44 -10.83
CA GLN A 78 -21.80 21.34 -9.54
C GLN A 78 -21.04 22.05 -8.41
N THR A 79 -19.80 22.47 -8.63
CA THR A 79 -18.98 23.14 -7.62
C THR A 79 -19.11 24.65 -7.79
N THR A 80 -19.55 25.34 -6.74
CA THR A 80 -19.79 26.79 -6.75
C THR A 80 -18.55 27.62 -7.08
N GLU A 81 -17.36 27.11 -6.74
CA GLU A 81 -16.06 27.68 -7.09
C GLU A 81 -15.87 27.84 -8.60
N PHE A 82 -16.36 26.89 -9.41
CA PHE A 82 -16.07 26.85 -10.85
C PHE A 82 -17.15 27.48 -11.72
N LEU A 83 -18.36 27.65 -11.21
CA LEU A 83 -19.52 28.18 -11.95
C LEU A 83 -19.23 29.46 -12.74
N PRO A 84 -18.53 30.47 -12.19
CA PRO A 84 -18.25 31.70 -12.95
C PRO A 84 -17.45 31.45 -14.24
N PHE A 85 -16.58 30.44 -14.26
CA PHE A 85 -15.69 30.17 -15.41
C PHE A 85 -16.41 29.46 -16.57
N TYR A 86 -17.61 28.88 -16.35
CA TYR A 86 -18.44 28.36 -17.44
C TYR A 86 -18.98 29.46 -18.36
N ALA A 87 -19.04 30.69 -17.86
CA ALA A 87 -19.41 31.85 -18.67
C ALA A 87 -18.24 32.36 -19.53
N LEU A 88 -16.98 31.99 -19.22
CA LEU A 88 -15.77 32.52 -19.86
C LEU A 88 -15.79 32.44 -21.40
N PRO A 89 -16.21 31.32 -22.04
CA PRO A 89 -16.29 31.24 -23.51
C PRO A 89 -17.30 32.21 -24.15
N PHE A 90 -18.26 32.70 -23.37
CA PHE A 90 -19.36 33.54 -23.85
C PHE A 90 -19.13 35.02 -23.53
N VAL A 91 -18.13 35.36 -22.72
CA VAL A 91 -17.82 36.74 -22.35
C VAL A 91 -17.02 37.41 -23.48
N PRO A 92 -17.52 38.48 -24.11
CA PRO A 92 -16.85 39.13 -25.24
C PRO A 92 -15.46 39.69 -24.90
N ASN A 93 -15.25 40.09 -23.65
CA ASN A 93 -13.96 40.56 -23.16
C ASN A 93 -13.74 40.16 -21.68
N PRO A 94 -13.11 39.00 -21.42
CA PRO A 94 -12.93 38.52 -20.06
C PRO A 94 -11.91 39.34 -19.25
N MET A 95 -11.03 40.14 -19.89
CA MET A 95 -10.04 40.97 -19.19
C MET A 95 -10.66 42.09 -18.35
N ILE A 96 -11.82 42.59 -18.75
CA ILE A 96 -12.50 43.72 -18.08
C ILE A 96 -13.51 43.24 -17.04
N HIS A 97 -13.86 41.95 -17.08
CA HIS A 97 -14.91 41.41 -16.23
C HIS A 97 -14.40 41.19 -14.79
N PRO A 98 -15.06 41.75 -13.76
CA PRO A 98 -14.56 41.71 -12.38
C PRO A 98 -14.38 40.29 -11.84
N SER A 99 -15.22 39.34 -12.24
CA SER A 99 -15.13 37.93 -11.82
C SER A 99 -13.88 37.19 -12.33
N PHE A 100 -13.18 37.72 -13.34
CA PHE A 100 -12.00 37.09 -13.93
C PHE A 100 -10.72 37.88 -13.66
N LYS A 101 -10.80 39.01 -12.95
CA LYS A 101 -9.67 39.91 -12.71
C LYS A 101 -8.45 39.19 -12.12
N GLU A 102 -8.68 38.22 -11.24
CA GLU A 102 -7.61 37.44 -10.60
C GLU A 102 -6.84 36.57 -11.60
N LEU A 103 -7.52 36.03 -12.63
CA LEU A 103 -6.88 35.17 -13.64
C LEU A 103 -5.78 35.88 -14.45
N PHE A 104 -5.89 37.21 -14.55
CA PHE A 104 -4.94 38.04 -15.30
C PHE A 104 -3.80 38.58 -14.42
N GLN A 105 -3.77 38.25 -13.13
CA GLN A 105 -2.66 38.61 -12.25
C GLN A 105 -1.47 37.66 -12.42
N ASP A 106 -0.26 38.16 -12.20
CA ASP A 106 0.95 37.34 -12.23
C ASP A 106 1.05 36.39 -11.03
N SER A 107 0.47 36.79 -9.88
CA SER A 107 0.32 35.92 -8.72
C SER A 107 -0.46 34.65 -9.05
N TRP A 108 -1.57 34.77 -9.78
CA TRP A 108 -2.40 33.62 -10.13
C TRP A 108 -1.67 32.60 -11.01
N GLU A 109 -0.92 33.08 -12.01
CA GLU A 109 -0.12 32.18 -12.87
C GLU A 109 1.02 31.53 -12.09
N PHE A 110 1.69 32.29 -11.22
CA PHE A 110 2.73 31.75 -10.35
C PHE A 110 2.19 30.69 -9.39
N ASP A 111 1.03 30.95 -8.78
CA ASP A 111 0.36 30.01 -7.88
C ASP A 111 -0.07 28.74 -8.62
N LEU A 112 -0.62 28.89 -9.84
CA LEU A 112 -0.99 27.75 -10.68
C LEU A 112 0.23 26.90 -11.05
N LYS A 113 1.34 27.55 -11.42
CA LYS A 113 2.60 26.85 -11.73
C LYS A 113 3.14 26.12 -10.50
N THR A 114 3.14 26.76 -9.34
CA THR A 114 3.59 26.14 -8.08
C THR A 114 2.74 24.91 -7.75
N ARG A 115 1.41 25.01 -7.86
CA ARG A 115 0.51 23.87 -7.65
C ARG A 115 0.75 22.74 -8.66
N LEU A 116 1.04 23.06 -9.92
CA LEU A 116 1.41 22.09 -10.94
C LEU A 116 2.71 21.36 -10.57
N GLU A 117 3.75 22.09 -10.16
CA GLU A 117 5.04 21.52 -9.78
C GLU A 117 4.93 20.63 -8.53
N GLU A 118 4.14 21.05 -7.53
CA GLU A 118 3.84 20.26 -6.33
C GLU A 118 3.08 18.97 -6.68
N PHE A 119 2.06 19.08 -7.53
CA PHE A 119 1.27 17.94 -7.98
C PHE A 119 2.11 16.94 -8.77
N LEU A 120 2.92 17.41 -9.73
CA LEU A 120 3.81 16.56 -10.50
C LEU A 120 4.86 15.90 -9.60
N SER A 121 5.39 16.63 -8.62
CA SER A 121 6.32 16.09 -7.63
C SER A 121 5.70 14.97 -6.80
N ALA A 122 4.43 15.08 -6.41
CA ALA A 122 3.73 14.03 -5.67
C ALA A 122 3.40 12.82 -6.56
N THR A 123 2.88 13.09 -7.76
CA THR A 123 2.36 12.07 -8.68
C THR A 123 3.47 11.26 -9.36
N LEU A 124 4.51 11.92 -9.85
CA LEU A 124 5.60 11.26 -10.58
C LEU A 124 6.53 10.49 -9.62
N LYS A 125 6.84 11.05 -8.44
CA LYS A 125 7.65 10.34 -7.42
C LYS A 125 6.98 9.06 -6.91
N ALA A 126 5.64 9.04 -6.88
CA ALA A 126 4.89 7.82 -6.54
C ALA A 126 4.93 6.78 -7.67
N SER A 127 5.00 7.22 -8.93
CA SER A 127 5.07 6.35 -10.11
C SER A 127 6.45 5.70 -10.33
N ASP A 128 7.51 6.30 -9.78
CA ASP A 128 8.90 5.86 -9.95
C ASP A 128 9.31 4.65 -9.07
N SER A 129 8.40 4.09 -8.26
CA SER A 129 8.68 2.81 -7.59
C SER A 129 8.53 1.68 -8.60
N PRO A 130 9.62 1.07 -9.09
CA PRO A 130 9.50 0.02 -10.09
C PRO A 130 8.66 -1.12 -9.51
N ARG A 131 7.74 -1.65 -10.32
CA ARG A 131 6.85 -2.75 -9.95
C ARG A 131 7.60 -3.94 -9.32
N LEU A 132 8.83 -4.17 -9.76
CA LEU A 132 9.74 -5.17 -9.19
C LEU A 132 10.07 -4.90 -7.71
N LEU A 133 10.31 -3.64 -7.33
CA LEU A 133 10.59 -3.26 -5.95
C LEU A 133 9.35 -3.45 -5.06
N THR A 134 8.17 -3.13 -5.57
CA THR A 134 6.90 -3.39 -4.87
C THR A 134 6.67 -4.88 -4.66
N LEU A 135 6.78 -5.68 -5.73
CA LEU A 135 6.66 -7.14 -5.66
C LEU A 135 7.74 -7.77 -4.75
N TYR A 136 8.95 -7.24 -4.76
CA TYR A 136 10.02 -7.71 -3.89
C TYR A 136 9.72 -7.45 -2.42
N LYS A 137 9.21 -6.25 -2.07
CA LYS A 137 8.81 -5.94 -0.70
C LYS A 137 7.66 -6.83 -0.23
N GLU A 138 6.64 -7.03 -1.06
CA GLU A 138 5.51 -7.92 -0.77
C GLU A 138 5.95 -9.38 -0.58
N ASN A 139 6.85 -9.87 -1.44
CA ASN A 139 7.39 -11.22 -1.35
C ASN A 139 8.29 -11.40 -0.11
N THR A 140 9.13 -10.41 0.20
CA THR A 140 10.01 -10.45 1.39
C THR A 140 9.18 -10.52 2.67
N GLN A 141 8.09 -9.76 2.75
CA GLN A 141 7.17 -9.76 3.90
C GLN A 141 6.49 -11.15 4.07
N CYS A 142 5.91 -11.69 2.98
CA CYS A 142 5.23 -12.99 3.00
C CYS A 142 6.19 -14.16 3.28
N SER A 143 7.40 -14.10 2.72
CA SER A 143 8.46 -15.08 2.95
C SER A 143 8.90 -15.09 4.42
N GLN A 144 9.02 -13.91 5.05
CA GLN A 144 9.38 -13.79 6.45
C GLN A 144 8.31 -14.40 7.38
N GLU A 145 7.02 -14.16 7.13
CA GLU A 145 5.92 -14.76 7.87
C GLU A 145 5.88 -16.28 7.72
N THR A 146 6.08 -16.78 6.50
CA THR A 146 6.11 -18.22 6.20
C THR A 146 7.30 -18.91 6.90
N LEU A 147 8.47 -18.28 6.91
CA LEU A 147 9.65 -18.77 7.63
C LEU A 147 9.43 -18.80 9.14
N GLN A 148 8.78 -17.78 9.72
CA GLN A 148 8.43 -17.77 11.14
C GLN A 148 7.46 -18.90 11.49
N GLN A 149 6.44 -19.14 10.67
CA GLN A 149 5.50 -20.26 10.87
C GLN A 149 6.20 -21.63 10.78
N LEU A 150 7.06 -21.84 9.79
CA LEU A 150 7.84 -23.06 9.65
C LEU A 150 8.77 -23.28 10.86
N HIS A 151 9.42 -22.23 11.35
CA HIS A 151 10.26 -22.31 12.54
C HIS A 151 9.45 -22.69 13.79
N GLN A 152 8.27 -22.09 13.96
CA GLN A 152 7.37 -22.43 15.07
C GLN A 152 6.95 -23.91 15.01
N GLN A 153 6.58 -24.42 13.83
CA GLN A 153 6.22 -25.82 13.64
C GLN A 153 7.39 -26.78 13.91
N LEU A 154 8.62 -26.40 13.52
CA LEU A 154 9.81 -27.18 13.80
C LEU A 154 10.03 -27.31 15.33
N VAL A 155 9.99 -26.19 16.05
CA VAL A 155 10.14 -26.16 17.51
C VAL A 155 9.05 -26.98 18.21
N GLU A 156 7.79 -26.88 17.76
CA GLU A 156 6.71 -27.70 18.29
C GLU A 156 6.91 -29.20 18.03
N SER A 157 7.38 -29.56 16.84
CA SER A 157 7.68 -30.95 16.46
C SER A 157 8.81 -31.53 17.31
N GLU A 158 9.89 -30.78 17.51
CA GLU A 158 11.00 -31.16 18.39
C GLU A 158 10.51 -31.37 19.84
N ARG A 159 9.64 -30.48 20.34
CA ARG A 159 9.07 -30.60 21.69
C ARG A 159 8.22 -31.88 21.84
N LYS A 160 7.44 -32.23 20.81
CA LYS A 160 6.66 -33.48 20.78
C LYS A 160 7.57 -34.69 20.79
N THR A 161 8.58 -34.73 19.93
CA THR A 161 9.58 -35.81 19.86
C THR A 161 10.29 -36.00 21.19
N MET A 162 10.73 -34.92 21.83
CA MET A 162 11.37 -34.98 23.15
C MET A 162 10.43 -35.56 24.22
N THR A 163 9.13 -35.25 24.14
CA THR A 163 8.12 -35.79 25.07
C THR A 163 7.90 -37.29 24.85
N TYR A 164 7.81 -37.73 23.60
CA TYR A 164 7.70 -39.15 23.27
C TYR A 164 8.94 -39.94 23.72
N LEU A 165 10.14 -39.40 23.51
CA LEU A 165 11.38 -40.03 23.95
C LEU A 165 11.43 -40.20 25.48
N LYS A 166 11.02 -39.18 26.24
CA LYS A 166 10.92 -39.28 27.71
C LYS A 166 9.93 -40.36 28.16
N ARG A 167 8.77 -40.47 27.50
CA ARG A 167 7.77 -41.52 27.80
C ARG A 167 8.30 -42.91 27.46
N PHE A 168 8.96 -43.05 26.31
CA PHE A 168 9.58 -44.30 25.90
C PHE A 168 10.63 -44.77 26.92
N ASN A 169 11.55 -43.89 27.31
CA ASN A 169 12.57 -44.22 28.30
C ASN A 169 11.96 -44.64 29.66
N LYS A 170 10.86 -43.99 30.07
CA LYS A 170 10.15 -44.38 31.29
C LYS A 170 9.55 -45.79 31.17
N ILE A 171 8.83 -46.05 30.09
CA ILE A 171 8.23 -47.37 29.83
C ILE A 171 9.32 -48.44 29.76
N GLN A 172 10.44 -48.16 29.10
CA GLN A 172 11.59 -49.07 29.02
C GLN A 172 12.17 -49.39 30.40
N ALA A 173 12.30 -48.40 31.29
CA ALA A 173 12.75 -48.61 32.66
C ALA A 173 11.76 -49.47 33.45
N ASP A 174 10.46 -49.20 33.34
CA ASP A 174 9.41 -49.98 34.00
C ASP A 174 9.40 -51.44 33.53
N TYR A 175 9.62 -51.69 32.23
CA TYR A 175 9.78 -53.05 31.69
C TYR A 175 11.00 -53.76 32.27
N HIS A 176 12.15 -53.08 32.37
CA HIS A 176 13.35 -53.68 32.95
C HIS A 176 13.16 -54.04 34.44
N ASN A 177 12.48 -53.16 35.19
CA ASN A 177 12.12 -53.42 36.58
C ASN A 177 11.22 -54.65 36.72
N LEU A 178 10.19 -54.78 35.87
CA LEU A 178 9.29 -55.94 35.89
C LEU A 178 10.03 -57.25 35.59
N ILE A 179 10.98 -57.24 34.64
CA ILE A 179 11.84 -58.40 34.36
C ILE A 179 12.64 -58.78 35.61
N GLY A 180 13.24 -57.80 36.30
CA GLY A 180 13.96 -58.01 37.55
C GLY A 180 13.09 -58.64 38.65
N VAL A 181 11.92 -58.07 38.91
CA VAL A 181 10.97 -58.61 39.90
C VAL A 181 10.52 -60.03 39.54
N THR A 182 10.28 -60.30 38.26
CA THR A 182 9.86 -61.65 37.81
C THR A 182 10.99 -62.66 38.01
N ALA A 183 12.24 -62.28 37.75
CA ALA A 183 13.40 -63.14 38.03
C ALA A 183 13.53 -63.46 39.53
N GLU A 184 13.42 -62.46 40.40
CA GLU A 184 13.46 -62.65 41.87
C GLU A 184 12.33 -63.57 42.37
N LEU A 185 11.13 -63.45 41.80
CA LEU A 185 9.99 -64.32 42.13
C LEU A 185 10.22 -65.76 41.67
N VAL A 186 10.76 -65.97 40.47
CA VAL A 186 11.12 -67.30 39.97
C VAL A 186 12.18 -67.95 40.85
N ASP A 187 13.24 -67.22 41.20
CA ASP A 187 14.30 -67.72 42.09
C ASP A 187 13.74 -68.09 43.47
N SER A 188 12.84 -67.26 44.01
CA SER A 188 12.17 -67.51 45.31
C SER A 188 11.26 -68.74 45.27
N LEU A 189 10.54 -68.94 44.17
CA LEU A 189 9.70 -70.12 43.94
C LEU A 189 10.55 -71.39 43.81
N GLU A 190 11.64 -71.33 43.03
CA GLU A 190 12.57 -72.44 42.87
C GLU A 190 13.22 -72.82 44.22
N ALA A 191 13.62 -71.83 45.02
CA ALA A 191 14.14 -72.07 46.37
C ALA A 191 13.12 -72.77 47.29
N THR A 192 11.84 -72.39 47.18
CA THR A 192 10.74 -73.01 47.95
C THR A 192 10.46 -74.44 47.50
N VAL A 193 10.43 -74.70 46.18
CA VAL A 193 10.23 -76.05 45.60
C VAL A 193 11.39 -76.98 45.97
N ASN A 194 12.62 -76.46 46.03
CA ASN A 194 13.81 -77.21 46.43
C ASN A 194 13.97 -77.36 47.96
N GLY A 195 12.97 -76.95 48.75
CA GLY A 195 12.91 -77.21 50.19
C GLY A 195 13.75 -76.28 51.07
N LYS A 196 14.22 -75.13 50.56
CA LYS A 196 14.92 -74.12 51.36
C LYS A 196 13.92 -73.12 51.93
N MET A 197 13.82 -73.05 53.26
CA MET A 197 12.88 -72.20 53.99
C MET A 197 13.17 -70.71 53.72
N VAL A 198 12.23 -69.99 53.09
CA VAL A 198 12.27 -68.53 52.94
C VAL A 198 12.02 -67.89 54.31
N ARG A 199 13.08 -67.48 55.02
CA ARG A 199 12.93 -66.64 56.21
C ARG A 199 12.68 -65.20 55.77
N ALA A 200 11.51 -64.73 56.16
CA ALA A 200 10.99 -63.38 55.95
C ALA A 200 11.99 -62.31 56.44
N SER A 201 12.35 -61.38 55.55
CA SER A 201 12.84 -60.06 55.95
C SER A 201 11.63 -59.19 56.32
N LEU A 202 11.00 -59.48 57.46
CA LEU A 202 9.96 -58.64 58.08
C LEU A 202 10.45 -57.92 59.35
N GLU A 203 11.76 -57.88 59.61
CA GLU A 203 12.34 -57.21 60.78
C GLU A 203 13.39 -56.20 60.35
N GLN A 204 12.97 -54.99 59.96
CA GLN A 204 13.75 -53.77 60.24
C GLN A 204 12.92 -52.49 60.05
N GLU A 205 11.74 -52.34 60.67
CA GLU A 205 11.20 -50.97 60.91
C GLU A 205 10.09 -50.87 61.98
N ARG A 206 10.21 -51.59 63.11
CA ARG A 206 9.41 -51.26 64.29
C ARG A 206 10.20 -51.29 65.60
N GLY A 207 10.52 -50.09 66.08
CA GLY A 207 10.92 -49.74 67.45
C GLY A 207 12.40 -49.95 67.73
N VAL A 208 13.13 -49.14 68.49
CA VAL A 208 12.91 -48.03 69.45
C VAL A 208 14.36 -47.45 69.56
N SER A 209 14.71 -46.17 69.63
CA SER A 209 14.25 -45.01 70.40
C SER A 209 14.96 -43.76 69.89
#